data_AF-A0A7J9VYJ9-F1
#
_entry.id   AF-A0A7J9VYJ9-F1
#
_cell.length_a   1.000
_cell.length_b   1.000
_cell.length_c   1.000
_cell.angle_alpha   90.00
_cell.angle_beta   90.00
_cell.angle_gamma   90.00
#
_symmetry.space_group_name_H-M   'P 1'
#
loop_
_entity.id
_entity.type
_entity.pdbx_description
1 polymer ?
#
loop_
_entity_poly.entity_id
_entity_poly.type
_entity_poly.pdbx_seq_one_letter_code
_entity_poly.pdbx_strand_id
1 'polypeptide(L)'
;MPGRCADPEAFRHRVIDGVEQLIGAHPSDRVAAFSHAGTINAYTGHLLGLARNLWFAPGYASITRIAAGRDGRRGVISLNESGHLHPAYLSAAR
;
A
#
# COMPACT_ATOMS: atom_id res chain seq x y z
N MET A 1 8.08 -16.47 26.39
CA MET A 1 7.36 -15.87 25.24
C MET A 1 8.35 -15.72 24.09
N PRO A 2 8.40 -16.64 23.10
CA PRO A 2 9.31 -16.49 21.98
C PRO A 2 8.86 -15.31 21.10
N GLY A 3 9.79 -14.43 20.75
CA GLY A 3 9.55 -13.23 19.97
C GLY A 3 9.01 -13.57 18.58
N ARG A 4 7.87 -12.98 18.21
CA ARG A 4 7.29 -13.08 16.87
C ARG A 4 8.18 -12.30 15.89
N CYS A 5 9.13 -12.97 15.26
CA CYS A 5 9.56 -12.54 13.94
C CYS A 5 8.33 -12.69 13.05
N ALA A 6 7.76 -11.57 12.58
CA ALA A 6 6.51 -11.59 11.83
C ALA A 6 6.72 -12.41 10.55
N ASP A 7 5.95 -13.49 10.38
CA ASP A 7 5.87 -14.22 9.11
C ASP A 7 5.46 -13.23 8.00
N PRO A 8 6.34 -12.96 7.02
CA PRO A 8 6.08 -11.98 5.97
C PRO A 8 4.89 -12.36 5.09
N GLU A 9 4.66 -13.66 4.86
CA GLU A 9 3.54 -14.13 4.04
C GLU A 9 2.22 -13.95 4.78
N ALA A 10 2.15 -14.39 6.03
CA ALA A 10 0.98 -14.13 6.86
C ALA A 10 0.71 -12.62 7.04
N PHE A 11 1.73 -11.78 7.09
CA PHE A 11 1.55 -10.33 7.07
C PHE A 11 0.94 -9.85 5.76
N ARG A 12 1.48 -10.30 4.61
CA ARG A 12 0.98 -9.94 3.28
C ARG A 12 -0.50 -10.32 3.11
N HIS A 13 -0.89 -11.54 3.49
CA HIS A 13 -2.29 -11.98 3.42
C HIS A 13 -3.20 -11.12 4.28
N ARG A 14 -2.83 -10.83 5.55
CA ARG A 14 -3.63 -9.95 6.41
C ARG A 14 -3.82 -8.54 5.82
N VAL A 15 -2.80 -8.00 5.16
CA VAL A 15 -2.90 -6.69 4.51
C VAL A 15 -3.87 -6.75 3.32
N ILE A 16 -3.76 -7.77 2.46
CA ILE A 16 -4.65 -7.93 1.31
C ILE A 16 -6.10 -8.04 1.78
N ASP A 17 -6.38 -8.93 2.74
CA ASP A 17 -7.72 -9.12 3.28
C ASP A 17 -8.28 -7.84 3.88
N GLY A 18 -7.49 -7.10 4.66
CA GLY A 18 -7.91 -5.85 5.27
C GLY A 18 -8.22 -4.75 4.24
N VAL A 19 -7.42 -4.62 3.17
CA VAL A 19 -7.68 -3.64 2.12
C VAL A 19 -8.89 -4.02 1.28
N GLU A 20 -9.07 -5.30 0.96
CA GLU A 20 -10.25 -5.79 0.24
C GLU A 20 -11.54 -5.62 1.06
N GLN A 21 -11.48 -5.79 2.39
CA GLN A 21 -12.59 -5.46 3.30
C GLN A 21 -12.94 -3.98 3.26
N LEU A 22 -11.95 -3.07 3.28
CA LEU A 22 -12.18 -1.63 3.15
C LEU A 22 -12.86 -1.29 1.81
N ILE A 23 -12.40 -1.89 0.71
CA ILE A 23 -13.00 -1.70 -0.61
C ILE A 23 -14.46 -2.18 -0.62
N GLY A 24 -14.73 -3.36 -0.05
CA GLY A 24 -16.07 -3.92 0.02
C GLY A 24 -17.04 -3.11 0.89
N ALA A 25 -16.55 -2.50 1.98
CA ALA A 25 -17.36 -1.68 2.88
C ALA A 25 -17.68 -0.27 2.32
N HIS A 26 -16.91 0.21 1.34
CA HIS A 26 -16.97 1.58 0.82
C HIS A 26 -17.14 1.63 -0.71
N PRO A 27 -18.18 0.99 -1.28
CA PRO A 27 -18.39 0.98 -2.72
C PRO A 27 -18.69 2.39 -3.24
N SER A 28 -18.04 2.80 -4.33
CA SER A 28 -18.14 4.15 -4.92
C SER A 28 -17.57 5.32 -4.13
N ASP A 29 -17.03 5.07 -2.94
CA ASP A 29 -16.41 6.12 -2.13
C ASP A 29 -14.92 6.30 -2.45
N ARG A 30 -14.36 7.41 -1.95
CA ARG A 30 -12.91 7.63 -1.90
C ARG A 30 -12.44 7.46 -0.47
N VAL A 31 -11.67 6.40 -0.24
CA VAL A 31 -11.12 6.08 1.09
C VAL A 31 -9.66 6.54 1.17
N ALA A 32 -9.32 7.27 2.23
CA ALA A 32 -7.95 7.58 2.60
C ALA A 32 -7.53 6.71 3.79
N ALA A 33 -6.50 5.89 3.62
CA ALA A 33 -5.96 5.03 4.67
C ALA A 33 -4.52 5.43 4.99
N PHE A 34 -4.23 5.67 6.27
CA PHE A 34 -2.88 5.96 6.75
C PHE A 34 -2.22 4.67 7.21
N SER A 35 -1.01 4.39 6.73
CA SER A 35 -0.31 3.13 7.00
C SER A 35 1.21 3.28 6.91
N HIS A 36 1.92 2.16 6.77
CA HIS A 36 3.36 2.08 6.69
C HIS A 36 3.82 1.52 5.34
N ALA A 37 5.12 1.68 5.06
CA ALA A 37 5.73 1.20 3.83
C ALA A 37 5.48 -0.28 3.54
N GLY A 38 5.45 -1.13 4.57
CA GLY A 38 5.15 -2.56 4.43
C GLY A 38 3.73 -2.83 3.92
N THR A 39 2.73 -2.13 4.44
CA THR A 39 1.34 -2.27 4.01
C THR A 39 1.18 -1.84 2.55
N ILE A 40 1.75 -0.68 2.19
CA ILE A 40 1.71 -0.15 0.84
C ILE A 40 2.35 -1.13 -0.15
N ASN A 41 3.55 -1.61 0.14
CA ASN A 41 4.27 -2.56 -0.72
C ASN A 41 3.57 -3.90 -0.82
N ALA A 42 3.00 -4.43 0.27
CA ALA A 42 2.31 -5.71 0.28
C ALA A 42 1.10 -5.69 -0.67
N TYR A 43 0.25 -4.68 -0.56
CA TYR A 43 -0.96 -4.61 -1.38
C TYR A 43 -0.66 -4.25 -2.84
N THR A 44 0.16 -3.22 -3.09
CA THR A 44 0.51 -2.84 -4.47
C THR A 44 1.37 -3.89 -5.16
N GLY A 45 2.25 -4.57 -4.42
CA GLY A 45 3.01 -5.71 -4.92
C GLY A 45 2.12 -6.91 -5.25
N HIS A 46 1.02 -7.12 -4.51
CA HIS A 46 0.00 -8.11 -4.88
C HIS A 46 -0.67 -7.76 -6.21
N LEU A 47 -1.11 -6.51 -6.38
CA LEU A 47 -1.74 -6.06 -7.63
C LEU A 47 -0.80 -6.17 -8.84
N LEU A 48 0.50 -5.96 -8.63
CA LEU A 48 1.52 -6.01 -9.68
C LEU A 48 2.15 -7.40 -9.88
N GLY A 49 1.72 -8.43 -9.12
CA GLY A 49 2.28 -9.78 -9.22
C GLY A 49 3.74 -9.91 -8.75
N LEU A 50 4.19 -9.01 -7.88
CA LEU A 50 5.56 -8.97 -7.38
C LEU A 50 5.73 -9.91 -6.17
N ALA A 51 6.76 -10.77 -6.24
CA ALA A 51 7.15 -11.67 -5.16
C ALA A 51 7.93 -10.97 -4.03
N ARG A 52 8.54 -9.82 -4.31
CA ARG A 52 9.34 -9.07 -3.34
C ARG A 52 8.43 -8.30 -2.38
N ASN A 53 8.61 -8.53 -1.07
CA ASN A 53 7.80 -7.90 -0.01
C ASN A 53 7.99 -6.39 0.11
N LEU A 54 9.21 -5.89 -0.06
CA LEU A 54 9.54 -4.46 -0.09
C LEU A 54 10.24 -4.18 -1.41
N TRP A 55 9.50 -3.67 -2.39
CA TRP A 55 9.96 -3.50 -3.77
C TRP A 55 10.19 -2.03 -4.15
N PHE A 56 9.65 -1.09 -3.37
CA PHE A 56 10.04 0.32 -3.42
C PHE A 56 10.02 0.95 -2.02
N ALA A 57 10.60 2.13 -1.90
CA ALA A 57 10.64 2.92 -0.67
C ALA A 57 9.64 4.10 -0.77
N PRO A 58 8.43 3.99 -0.17
CA PRO A 58 7.53 5.13 -0.05
C PRO A 58 8.17 6.22 0.81
N GLY A 59 8.13 7.46 0.32
CA GLY A 59 8.52 8.63 1.09
C GLY A 59 7.55 8.90 2.23
N TYR A 60 8.02 9.61 3.26
CA TYR A 60 7.16 10.07 4.34
C TYR A 60 6.05 10.98 3.81
N ALA A 61 4.82 10.76 4.29
CA ALA A 61 3.62 11.44 3.81
C ALA A 61 3.39 11.35 2.29
N SER A 62 4.04 10.41 1.59
CA SER A 62 3.74 10.14 0.19
C SER A 62 2.34 9.53 0.03
N ILE A 63 1.73 9.76 -1.13
CA ILE A 63 0.41 9.23 -1.46
C ILE A 63 0.55 8.12 -2.51
N THR A 64 -0.10 6.99 -2.28
CA THR A 64 -0.24 5.90 -3.25
C THR A 64 -1.72 5.70 -3.54
N ARG A 65 -2.08 5.64 -4.82
CA ARG A 65 -3.48 5.57 -5.25
C ARG A 65 -3.76 4.28 -6.00
N ILE A 66 -4.85 3.63 -5.62
CA ILE A 66 -5.37 2.42 -6.23
C ILE A 66 -6.79 2.66 -6.74
N ALA A 67 -7.15 1.99 -7.84
CA ALA A 67 -8.50 1.90 -8.34
C ALA A 67 -9.09 0.54 -7.97
N ALA A 68 -10.34 0.53 -7.53
CA ALA A 68 -11.11 -0.69 -7.28
C ALA A 68 -12.46 -0.61 -8.00
N GLY A 69 -12.64 -1.46 -9.01
CA GLY A 69 -13.89 -1.61 -9.76
C GLY A 69 -14.88 -2.51 -9.05
N ARG A 70 -16.19 -2.26 -9.25
CA ARG A 70 -17.27 -3.14 -8.76
C ARG A 70 -17.24 -4.54 -9.36
N ASP A 71 -16.62 -4.69 -10.53
CA ASP A 71 -16.41 -5.95 -11.24
C ASP A 71 -15.18 -6.73 -10.72
N GLY A 72 -14.62 -6.32 -9.58
CA GLY A 72 -13.46 -6.97 -8.97
C GLY A 72 -12.12 -6.52 -9.55
N ARG A 73 -12.10 -5.66 -10.58
CA ARG A 73 -10.83 -5.14 -11.11
C ARG A 73 -10.11 -4.31 -10.05
N ARG A 74 -8.79 -4.48 -9.97
CA ARG A 74 -7.89 -3.70 -9.12
C ARG A 74 -6.78 -3.12 -9.98
N GLY A 75 -6.35 -1.91 -9.69
CA GLY A 75 -5.27 -1.27 -10.45
C GLY A 75 -4.51 -0.26 -9.61
N VAL A 76 -3.22 -0.11 -9.90
CA VAL A 76 -2.42 0.99 -9.35
C VAL A 76 -2.61 2.20 -10.28
N ILE A 77 -3.05 3.32 -9.71
CA ILE A 77 -3.15 4.60 -10.44
C ILE A 77 -1.80 5.32 -10.36
N SER A 78 -1.21 5.35 -9.17
CA SER A 78 0.05 6.04 -8.92
C SER A 78 0.69 5.58 -7.62
N LEU A 79 2.00 5.82 -7.50
CA LEU A 79 2.82 5.42 -6.36
C LEU A 79 3.65 6.62 -5.91
N ASN A 80 3.87 6.71 -4.60
CA ASN A 80 4.85 7.61 -4.00
C ASN A 80 4.72 9.09 -4.40
N GLU A 81 3.50 9.60 -4.54
CA GLU A 81 3.27 10.99 -4.88
C GLU A 81 3.69 11.91 -3.75
N SER A 82 4.60 12.82 -4.06
CA SER A 82 5.19 13.75 -3.10
C SER A 82 5.10 15.21 -3.55
N GLY A 83 4.41 15.50 -4.67
CA GLY A 83 4.34 16.84 -5.24
C GLY A 83 3.65 17.89 -4.34
N HIS A 84 2.90 17.44 -3.33
CA HIS A 84 2.29 18.31 -2.31
C HIS A 84 3.23 18.64 -1.15
N LEU A 85 4.36 17.93 -1.04
CA LEU A 85 5.34 18.14 0.02
C LEU A 85 6.30 19.25 -0.39
N HIS A 86 6.71 20.05 0.60
CA HIS A 86 7.78 21.02 0.39
C HIS A 86 9.09 20.28 0.02
N PRO A 87 9.89 20.76 -0.95
CA PRO A 87 11.10 20.07 -1.41
C PRO A 87 12.08 19.68 -0.29
N ALA A 88 12.14 20.47 0.78
CA ALA A 88 12.98 20.17 1.95
C ALA A 88 12.62 18.86 2.69
N TYR A 89 11.40 18.33 2.51
CA TYR A 89 10.94 17.09 3.12
C TYR A 89 10.94 15.89 2.17
N LEU A 90 11.36 16.10 0.93
CA LEU A 90 11.56 14.98 0.01
C LEU A 90 12.81 14.22 0.48
N SER A 91 12.61 12.99 0.94
CA SER A 91 13.71 12.07 1.10
C SER A 91 14.24 11.74 -0.29
N ALA A 92 15.23 12.48 -0.75
CA ALA A 92 16.11 11.98 -1.79
C ALA A 92 16.64 10.64 -1.25
N ALA A 93 16.43 9.55 -1.99
CA ALA A 93 17.30 8.40 -1.85
C ALA A 93 18.71 8.93 -2.15
N ARG A 94 19.44 9.30 -1.10
CA ARG A 94 20.86 9.58 -1.15
C ARG A 94 21.58 8.27 -1.36
#